data_AF-A0A7C7V045-F1
#
_entry.id   AF-A0A7C7V045-F1
#
_cell.length_a   1.000
_cell.length_b   1.000
_cell.length_c   1.000
_cell.angle_alpha   90.00
_cell.angle_beta   90.00
_cell.angle_gamma   90.00
#
_symmetry.space_group_name_H-M   'P 1'
#
loop_
_entity.id
_entity.type
_entity.pdbx_description
1 polymer ?
#
loop_
_entity_poly.entity_id
_entity_poly.type
_entity_poly.pdbx_seq_one_letter_code
_entity_poly.pdbx_strand_id
1 'polypeptide(L)'
;MPETGMERRPVLRPAKAGRAQVTASPSLGTPRPRRKVEVESTEEKLHHLRRIRTTNGRLYRAYQLRVDFEQLWECSSETQARDFLASWTRAALLSRRKPLRRFAKTVREHLEGILGF
;
A
#
# COMPACT_ATOMS: atom_id res chain seq x y z
N MET A 1 6.29 66.16 23.33
CA MET A 1 7.42 67.09 23.09
C MET A 1 8.09 67.35 24.43
N PRO A 2 9.44 67.50 24.53
CA PRO A 2 10.46 67.67 23.48
C PRO A 2 11.44 66.47 23.42
N GLU A 3 12.07 66.11 22.30
CA GLU A 3 13.10 66.80 21.48
C GLU A 3 14.52 66.82 22.10
N THR A 4 15.52 66.83 21.21
CA THR A 4 16.99 66.91 21.42
C THR A 4 17.69 65.53 21.47
N GLY A 5 18.47 65.07 20.49
CA GLY A 5 19.15 65.75 19.39
C GLY A 5 20.56 66.20 19.78
N MET A 6 21.54 65.28 19.74
CA MET A 6 23.01 65.51 19.61
C MET A 6 23.67 64.12 19.61
N GLU A 7 23.94 63.48 18.48
CA GLU A 7 25.00 63.75 17.50
C GLU A 7 26.43 63.76 18.10
N ARG A 8 27.26 62.86 17.51
CA ARG A 8 28.74 62.85 17.41
C ARG A 8 29.49 62.16 18.56
N ARG A 9 29.72 60.84 18.47
CA ARG A 9 30.73 60.09 17.69
C ARG A 9 32.07 59.88 18.43
N PRO A 10 32.75 58.75 18.16
CA PRO A 10 33.50 57.99 19.14
C PRO A 10 35.02 58.17 19.00
N VAL A 11 35.75 57.91 20.08
CA VAL A 11 37.23 57.82 20.04
C VAL A 11 37.62 56.49 19.41
N LEU A 12 38.11 56.56 18.17
CA LEU A 12 38.73 55.46 17.42
C LEU A 12 39.95 54.91 18.17
N ARG A 13 39.97 53.58 18.39
CA ARG A 13 41.22 52.82 18.48
C ARG A 13 41.50 52.13 17.13
N PRO A 14 42.75 52.12 16.63
CA PRO A 14 43.05 51.59 15.31
C PRO A 14 43.28 50.08 15.28
N ALA A 15 42.71 49.48 14.23
CA ALA A 15 43.30 48.52 13.29
C ALA A 15 43.94 47.22 13.83
N LYS A 16 43.28 46.09 13.52
CA LYS A 16 43.84 44.95 12.73
C LYS A 16 42.67 44.34 11.93
N ALA A 17 42.62 44.54 10.62
CA ALA A 17 43.19 43.65 9.59
C ALA A 17 42.55 42.24 9.61
N GLY A 18 41.75 41.92 8.60
CA GLY A 18 41.50 40.52 8.24
C GLY A 18 40.14 40.19 7.60
N ARG A 19 40.12 40.21 6.26
CA ARG A 19 39.38 39.29 5.37
C ARG A 19 37.84 39.22 5.43
N ALA A 20 37.25 39.71 4.33
CA ALA A 20 36.30 39.01 3.47
C ALA A 20 35.21 38.17 4.14
N GLN A 21 34.01 38.76 4.27
CA GLN A 21 32.78 37.98 4.28
C GLN A 21 32.52 37.47 2.87
N VAL A 22 32.98 36.24 2.59
CA VAL A 22 32.38 35.41 1.55
C VAL A 22 31.13 34.83 2.17
N THR A 23 29.98 35.16 1.58
CA THR A 23 28.69 34.56 1.87
C THR A 23 28.75 33.06 1.58
N ALA A 24 29.09 32.25 2.58
CA ALA A 24 28.97 30.81 2.49
C ALA A 24 27.53 30.44 2.89
N SER A 25 26.73 30.08 1.89
CA SER A 25 25.48 29.33 2.06
C SER A 25 25.70 28.17 3.04
N PRO A 26 24.83 27.93 4.04
CA PRO A 26 24.95 26.73 4.85
C PRO A 26 24.38 25.54 4.07
N SER A 27 25.10 25.09 3.04
CA SER A 27 24.91 23.77 2.45
C SER A 27 25.71 22.76 3.25
N LEU A 28 25.30 22.50 4.48
CA LEU A 28 25.66 21.28 5.20
C LEU A 28 24.38 20.54 5.53
N GLY A 29 23.83 19.88 4.52
CA GLY A 29 23.01 18.71 4.76
C GLY A 29 23.92 17.70 5.45
N THR A 30 23.75 17.52 6.76
CA THR A 30 24.35 16.42 7.52
C THR A 30 24.18 15.15 6.69
N PRO A 31 25.24 14.37 6.42
CA PRO A 31 25.06 13.08 5.77
C PRO A 31 24.07 12.30 6.64
N ARG A 32 22.85 12.08 6.14
CA ARG A 32 21.90 11.19 6.79
C ARG A 32 22.68 9.92 7.14
N PRO A 33 22.66 9.43 8.38
CA PRO A 33 23.34 8.19 8.71
C PRO A 33 22.83 7.16 7.72
N ARG A 34 23.72 6.64 6.87
CA ARG A 34 23.38 5.56 5.95
C ARG A 34 22.74 4.50 6.83
N ARG A 35 21.42 4.29 6.67
CA ARG A 35 20.69 3.22 7.33
C ARG A 35 21.59 2.01 7.13
N LYS A 36 22.18 1.48 8.21
CA LYS A 36 22.80 0.17 8.13
C LYS A 36 21.66 -0.69 7.60
N VAL A 37 21.76 -1.10 6.33
CA VAL A 37 20.92 -2.17 5.85
C VAL A 37 21.49 -3.33 6.61
N GLU A 38 20.98 -3.54 7.83
CA GLU A 38 21.09 -4.78 8.54
C GLU A 38 20.67 -5.79 7.49
N VAL A 39 21.64 -6.52 6.95
CA VAL A 39 21.39 -7.49 5.92
C VAL A 39 20.70 -8.62 6.65
N GLU A 40 19.40 -8.44 6.90
CA GLU A 40 18.54 -9.45 7.49
C GLU A 40 18.80 -10.72 6.68
N SER A 41 19.14 -11.79 7.40
CA SER A 41 19.78 -12.96 6.83
C SER A 41 18.92 -13.49 5.68
N THR A 42 19.55 -13.96 4.61
CA THR A 42 18.83 -14.54 3.47
C THR A 42 17.85 -15.63 3.94
N GLU A 43 18.16 -16.33 5.03
CA GLU A 43 17.28 -17.32 5.65
C GLU A 43 16.02 -16.71 6.29
N GLU A 44 16.15 -15.59 6.99
CA GLU A 44 15.04 -14.86 7.62
C GLU A 44 14.09 -14.33 6.54
N LYS A 45 14.64 -13.79 5.44
CA LYS A 45 13.88 -13.37 4.26
C LYS A 45 13.12 -14.55 3.64
N LEU A 46 13.78 -15.70 3.44
CA LEU A 46 13.13 -16.90 2.90
C LEU A 46 12.02 -17.43 3.83
N HIS A 47 12.24 -17.43 5.14
CA HIS A 47 11.23 -17.82 6.12
C HIS A 47 10.02 -16.86 6.10
N HIS A 48 10.26 -15.56 6.02
CA HIS A 48 9.22 -14.56 5.89
C HIS A 48 8.39 -14.75 4.61
N LEU A 49 9.05 -14.96 3.46
CA LEU A 49 8.38 -15.24 2.19
C LEU A 49 7.54 -16.52 2.24
N ARG A 50 8.07 -17.59 2.86
CA ARG A 50 7.30 -18.83 3.07
C ARG A 50 6.04 -18.59 3.90
N ARG A 51 6.14 -17.80 4.98
CA ARG A 51 4.99 -17.44 5.83
C ARG A 51 3.94 -16.60 5.09
N ILE A 52 4.37 -15.64 4.27
CA ILE A 52 3.45 -14.89 3.41
C ILE A 52 2.77 -15.83 2.42
N ARG A 53 3.53 -16.70 1.75
CA ARG A 53 3.01 -17.66 0.77
C ARG A 53 1.94 -18.58 1.37
N THR A 54 2.20 -19.14 2.55
CA THR A 54 1.23 -20.01 3.24
C THR A 54 -0.03 -19.25 3.66
N THR A 55 0.13 -18.01 4.13
CA THR A 55 -1.00 -17.14 4.51
C THR A 55 -1.85 -16.75 3.30
N ASN A 56 -1.21 -16.57 2.14
CA ASN A 56 -1.85 -16.16 0.89
C ASN A 56 -2.59 -17.29 0.17
N GLY A 57 -2.43 -18.56 0.55
CA GLY A 57 -3.18 -19.67 -0.06
C GLY A 57 -4.71 -19.47 0.01
N ARG A 58 -5.19 -18.79 1.05
CA ARG A 58 -6.61 -18.41 1.20
C ARG A 58 -7.05 -17.27 0.28
N LEU A 59 -6.13 -16.38 -0.13
CA LEU A 59 -6.40 -15.38 -1.16
C LEU A 59 -6.39 -16.03 -2.53
N TYR A 60 -5.41 -16.89 -2.79
CA TYR A 60 -5.32 -17.67 -4.02
C TYR A 60 -6.61 -18.46 -4.29
N ARG A 61 -7.14 -19.17 -3.28
CA ARG A 61 -8.42 -19.90 -3.45
C ARG A 61 -9.60 -18.99 -3.77
N ALA A 62 -9.65 -17.78 -3.20
CA ALA A 62 -10.70 -16.81 -3.50
C ALA A 62 -10.55 -16.24 -4.91
N TYR A 63 -9.31 -15.98 -5.35
CA TYR A 63 -9.02 -15.56 -6.70
C TYR A 63 -9.43 -16.63 -7.72
N GLN A 64 -9.11 -17.89 -7.46
CA GLN A 64 -9.50 -18.98 -8.35
C GLN A 64 -11.02 -19.07 -8.50
N LEU A 65 -11.76 -19.00 -7.38
CA LEU A 65 -13.23 -18.96 -7.44
C LEU A 65 -13.78 -17.74 -8.19
N ARG A 66 -13.08 -16.59 -8.18
CA ARG A 66 -13.45 -15.43 -8.99
C ARG A 66 -13.25 -15.71 -10.49
N VAL A 67 -12.13 -16.35 -10.86
CA VAL A 67 -11.84 -16.72 -12.25
C VAL A 67 -12.82 -17.78 -12.73
N ASP A 68 -13.06 -18.83 -11.93
CA ASP A 68 -14.02 -19.88 -12.26
C ASP A 68 -15.39 -19.27 -12.58
N PHE A 69 -15.82 -18.26 -11.81
CA PHE A 69 -17.11 -17.59 -12.01
C PHE A 69 -17.27 -16.95 -13.40
N GLU A 70 -16.18 -16.54 -14.08
CA GLU A 70 -16.25 -15.96 -15.43
C GLU A 70 -16.75 -16.97 -16.48
N GLN A 71 -16.58 -18.28 -16.23
CA GLN A 71 -17.10 -19.34 -17.12
C GLN A 71 -18.63 -19.35 -17.19
N LEU A 72 -19.33 -18.68 -16.26
CA LEU A 72 -20.78 -18.53 -16.31
C LEU A 72 -21.26 -17.93 -17.64
N TRP A 73 -20.50 -16.99 -18.22
CA TRP A 73 -20.87 -16.31 -19.46
C TRP A 73 -20.52 -17.09 -20.73
N GLU A 74 -19.73 -18.16 -20.61
CA GLU A 74 -19.40 -19.05 -21.72
C GLU A 74 -20.42 -20.20 -21.86
N CYS A 75 -21.31 -20.37 -20.87
CA CYS A 75 -22.31 -21.43 -20.88
C CYS A 75 -23.37 -21.19 -21.97
N SER A 76 -23.44 -22.07 -22.98
CA SER A 76 -24.43 -21.98 -24.06
C SER A 76 -25.83 -22.43 -23.67
N SER A 77 -26.01 -23.08 -22.51
CA SER A 77 -27.27 -23.70 -22.10
C SER A 77 -27.65 -23.30 -20.67
N GLU A 78 -28.94 -23.03 -20.49
CA GLU A 78 -29.57 -22.71 -19.20
C GLU A 78 -29.32 -23.79 -18.14
N THR A 79 -29.43 -25.06 -18.51
CA THR A 79 -29.20 -26.18 -17.61
C THR A 79 -27.74 -26.23 -17.15
N GLN A 80 -26.79 -26.04 -18.06
CA GLN A 80 -25.37 -25.97 -17.72
C GLN A 80 -25.07 -24.78 -16.79
N ALA A 81 -25.66 -23.62 -17.04
CA ALA A 81 -25.45 -22.44 -16.21
C ALA A 81 -25.99 -22.64 -14.79
N ARG A 82 -27.16 -23.29 -14.63
CA ARG A 82 -27.71 -23.65 -13.31
C ARG A 82 -26.82 -24.65 -12.57
N ASP A 83 -26.39 -25.72 -13.23
CA ASP A 83 -25.52 -26.73 -12.62
C ASP A 83 -24.16 -26.15 -12.24
N PHE A 84 -23.59 -25.31 -13.10
CA PHE A 84 -22.36 -24.58 -12.84
C PHE A 84 -22.51 -23.70 -11.59
N LEU A 85 -23.55 -22.86 -11.52
CA LEU A 85 -23.80 -21.98 -10.37
C LEU A 85 -24.02 -22.77 -9.07
N ALA A 86 -24.72 -23.90 -9.13
CA ALA A 86 -24.94 -24.76 -7.96
C ALA A 86 -23.60 -25.31 -7.43
N SER A 87 -22.76 -25.84 -8.33
CA SER A 87 -21.44 -26.37 -7.98
C SER A 87 -20.49 -25.29 -7.45
N TRP A 88 -20.45 -24.14 -8.12
CA TRP A 88 -19.64 -22.99 -7.76
C TRP A 88 -20.05 -22.42 -6.40
N THR A 89 -21.36 -22.27 -6.16
CA THR A 89 -21.89 -21.78 -4.87
C THR A 89 -21.48 -22.70 -3.72
N ARG A 90 -21.53 -24.02 -3.93
CA ARG A 90 -21.06 -25.00 -2.93
C ARG A 90 -19.57 -24.81 -2.63
N ALA A 91 -18.72 -24.67 -3.65
CA ALA A 91 -17.29 -24.43 -3.49
C ALA A 91 -17.00 -23.08 -2.78
N ALA A 92 -17.75 -22.04 -3.10
CA ALA A 92 -17.63 -20.71 -2.51
C ALA A 92 -18.06 -20.68 -1.04
N LEU A 93 -19.11 -21.42 -0.66
CA LEU A 93 -19.54 -21.56 0.73
C LEU A 93 -18.51 -22.33 1.59
N LEU A 94 -17.82 -23.32 1.02
CA LEU A 94 -16.74 -24.04 1.71
C LEU A 94 -15.51 -23.16 1.97
N SER A 95 -15.28 -22.13 1.14
CA SER A 95 -14.17 -21.19 1.34
C SER A 95 -14.24 -20.51 2.70
N ARG A 96 -13.12 -20.39 3.43
CA ARG A 96 -13.08 -19.76 4.77
C ARG A 96 -13.17 -18.22 4.76
N ARG A 97 -13.38 -17.60 3.60
CA ARG A 97 -13.45 -16.13 3.44
C ARG A 97 -14.89 -15.63 3.62
N LYS A 98 -15.15 -14.89 4.71
CA LYS A 98 -16.47 -14.29 5.00
C LYS A 98 -17.06 -13.48 3.83
N PRO A 99 -16.29 -12.63 3.12
CA PRO A 99 -16.84 -11.85 2.01
C PRO A 99 -17.32 -12.73 0.86
N LEU A 100 -16.55 -13.77 0.52
CA LEU A 100 -16.90 -14.69 -0.57
C LEU A 100 -18.15 -15.52 -0.24
N ARG A 101 -18.30 -15.94 1.02
CA ARG A 101 -19.52 -16.62 1.49
C ARG A 101 -20.74 -15.73 1.38
N ARG A 102 -20.63 -14.43 1.71
CA ARG A 102 -21.73 -13.48 1.59
C ARG A 102 -22.15 -13.32 0.13
N PHE A 103 -21.18 -13.13 -0.76
CA PHE A 103 -21.43 -13.03 -2.19
C PHE A 103 -22.09 -14.30 -2.75
N ALA A 104 -21.59 -15.48 -2.39
CA ALA A 104 -22.17 -16.75 -2.81
C ALA A 104 -23.63 -16.94 -2.34
N LYS A 105 -23.99 -16.44 -1.16
CA LYS A 105 -25.38 -16.45 -0.69
C LYS A 105 -26.27 -15.55 -1.54
N THR A 106 -25.81 -14.33 -1.84
CA THR A 106 -26.52 -13.40 -2.71
C THR A 106 -26.72 -13.98 -4.12
N VAL A 107 -25.69 -14.61 -4.69
CA VAL A 107 -25.79 -15.31 -5.99
C VAL A 107 -26.84 -16.42 -5.93
N ARG A 108 -26.90 -17.18 -4.84
CA ARG A 108 -27.90 -18.24 -4.65
C ARG A 108 -29.33 -17.70 -4.56
N GLU A 109 -29.51 -16.55 -3.91
CA GLU A 109 -30.82 -15.91 -3.74
C GLU A 109 -31.34 -15.29 -5.03
N HIS A 110 -30.43 -14.79 -5.89
CA HIS A 110 -30.76 -14.12 -7.14
C HIS A 110 -30.41 -14.94 -8.38
N LEU A 111 -30.33 -16.27 -8.25
CA LEU A 111 -29.86 -17.17 -9.29
C LEU A 111 -30.70 -17.05 -10.58
N GLU A 112 -32.03 -17.01 -10.44
CA GLU A 112 -32.95 -16.83 -11.57
C GLU A 112 -32.79 -15.44 -12.24
N GLY A 113 -32.57 -14.38 -11.46
CA GLY A 113 -32.37 -13.03 -12.00
C GLY A 113 -31.01 -12.83 -12.67
N ILE A 114 -29.99 -13.60 -12.28
CA ILE A 114 -28.66 -13.58 -12.91
C ILE A 114 -28.71 -14.27 -14.28
N LEU A 115 -29.50 -15.34 -14.39
CA LEU A 115 -29.60 -16.10 -15.64
C LEU A 115 -30.59 -15.48 -16.65
N GLY A 116 -31.47 -14.58 -16.20
CA GLY A 116 -32.23 -13.70 -17.09
C GLY A 116 -33.32 -14.38 -17.92
N PHE A 117 -33.92 -15.44 -17.38
CA PHE A 117 -35.09 -16.10 -17.97
C PHE A 117 -36.41 -15.47 -17.54
#